data_AF-K0E2M6-F1
#
_entry.id   AF-K0E2M6-F1
#
_cell.length_a   1.000
_cell.length_b   1.000
_cell.length_c   1.000
_cell.angle_alpha   90.00
_cell.angle_beta   90.00
_cell.angle_gamma   90.00
#
_symmetry.space_group_name_H-M   'P 1'
#
loop_
_entity.id
_entity.type
_entity.pdbx_description
1 polymer ?
#
loop_
_entity_poly.entity_id
_entity_poly.type
_entity_poly.pdbx_seq_one_letter_code
_entity_poly.pdbx_strand_id
1 'polypeptide(L)'
;LAGKLDNEFPLVIWQTGSGTQSNMNVNEVVANRAQVLKGFNIGEGEQFIKANDDVNKSQSSNDTFPTGMHIAAYKAVVEVTIPGVEKLRDTLHAKAVEFNTVVKIGRTHLMDATPLTLGQEISGYVAQLNYGLKAVKNTLAHLSEVALGGTAVGTGLNTPDGYDVKVAEYIAEFTGHPFVTAENKFEALAAHDAIVET
;
A
#
# COMPACT_ATOMS: atom_id res chain seq x y z
N LEU A 1 13.24 -12.01 7.33
CA LEU A 1 12.73 -11.07 6.30
C LEU A 1 12.74 -9.60 6.74
N ALA A 2 12.94 -9.25 8.01
CA ALA A 2 13.06 -7.86 8.51
C ALA A 2 14.27 -7.06 7.93
N GLY A 3 14.27 -6.76 6.63
CA GLY A 3 15.34 -6.04 5.91
C GLY A 3 16.63 -6.85 5.66
N LYS A 4 16.68 -8.11 6.10
CA LYS A 4 17.92 -8.92 6.09
C LYS A 4 18.19 -9.63 4.76
N LEU A 5 17.24 -9.63 3.83
CA LEU A 5 17.32 -10.37 2.56
C LEU A 5 17.04 -9.45 1.37
N ASP A 6 17.14 -8.13 1.53
CA ASP A 6 16.76 -7.17 0.49
C ASP A 6 17.63 -7.31 -0.78
N ASN A 7 18.89 -7.74 -0.61
CA ASN A 7 19.80 -8.03 -1.73
C ASN A 7 19.40 -9.26 -2.56
N GLU A 8 18.43 -10.06 -2.10
CA GLU A 8 17.94 -11.26 -2.79
C GLU A 8 16.76 -10.97 -3.73
N PHE A 9 16.40 -9.70 -3.92
CA PHE A 9 15.33 -9.24 -4.81
C PHE A 9 15.86 -8.34 -5.94
N PRO A 10 16.67 -8.88 -6.89
CA PRO A 10 17.38 -8.07 -7.88
C PRO A 10 16.53 -7.66 -9.10
N LEU A 11 15.29 -8.12 -9.17
CA LEU A 11 14.42 -7.89 -10.34
C LEU A 11 14.06 -6.42 -10.48
N VAL A 12 13.98 -5.96 -11.72
CA VAL A 12 13.62 -4.58 -12.07
C VAL A 12 12.10 -4.42 -12.19
N ILE A 13 11.64 -3.17 -12.13
CA ILE A 13 10.22 -2.80 -12.31
C ILE A 13 9.70 -3.25 -13.69
N TRP A 14 10.52 -3.11 -14.73
CA TRP A 14 10.16 -3.42 -16.12
C TRP A 14 10.22 -4.93 -16.41
N GLN A 15 9.27 -5.66 -15.85
CA GLN A 15 9.12 -7.12 -15.96
C GLN A 15 7.75 -7.48 -16.57
N THR A 16 7.22 -8.68 -16.34
CA THR A 16 5.84 -9.00 -16.76
C THR A 16 4.83 -8.07 -16.07
N GLY A 17 3.78 -7.69 -16.78
CA GLY A 17 2.73 -6.79 -16.24
C GLY A 17 1.98 -7.38 -15.05
N SER A 18 1.93 -8.72 -14.92
CA SER A 18 1.33 -9.42 -13.78
C SER A 18 2.25 -9.56 -12.57
N GLY A 19 3.50 -9.08 -12.64
CA GLY A 19 4.48 -9.19 -11.55
C GLY A 19 4.92 -10.62 -11.20
N THR A 20 4.67 -11.60 -12.09
CA THR A 20 4.98 -13.02 -11.87
C THR A 20 6.44 -13.27 -11.52
N GLN A 21 7.41 -12.56 -12.10
CA GLN A 21 8.81 -12.78 -11.73
C GLN A 21 9.08 -12.35 -10.28
N SER A 22 8.57 -11.21 -9.82
CA SER A 22 8.68 -10.82 -8.40
C SER A 22 7.94 -11.79 -7.46
N ASN A 23 6.77 -12.30 -7.85
CA ASN A 23 6.06 -13.33 -7.08
C ASN A 23 6.94 -14.58 -6.91
N MET A 24 7.51 -15.09 -8.01
CA MET A 24 8.41 -16.24 -7.96
C MET A 24 9.70 -15.95 -7.20
N ASN A 25 10.26 -14.75 -7.30
CA ASN A 25 11.44 -14.35 -6.55
C ASN A 25 11.18 -14.43 -5.04
N VAL A 26 10.01 -13.97 -4.55
CA VAL A 26 9.62 -14.13 -3.14
C VAL A 26 9.49 -15.60 -2.78
N ASN A 27 8.82 -16.40 -3.61
CA ASN A 27 8.63 -17.82 -3.37
C ASN A 27 9.96 -18.57 -3.24
N GLU A 28 10.90 -18.31 -4.15
CA GLU A 28 12.22 -18.95 -4.17
C GLU A 28 13.09 -18.49 -3.00
N VAL A 29 13.10 -17.20 -2.66
CA VAL A 29 13.86 -16.69 -1.51
C VAL A 29 13.33 -17.28 -0.21
N VAL A 30 12.01 -17.38 -0.04
CA VAL A 30 11.39 -18.01 1.14
C VAL A 30 11.72 -19.49 1.22
N ALA A 31 11.58 -20.24 0.12
CA ALA A 31 11.89 -21.66 0.04
C ALA A 31 13.38 -21.95 0.35
N ASN A 32 14.29 -21.19 -0.26
CA ASN A 32 15.73 -21.33 -0.04
C ASN A 32 16.12 -20.91 1.38
N ARG A 33 15.48 -19.87 1.95
CA ARG A 33 15.73 -19.50 3.35
C ARG A 33 15.31 -20.60 4.30
N ALA A 34 14.19 -21.30 4.03
CA ALA A 34 13.76 -22.44 4.82
C ALA A 34 14.77 -23.61 4.76
N GLN A 35 15.36 -23.88 3.59
CA GLN A 35 16.43 -24.88 3.45
C GLN A 35 17.66 -24.54 4.30
N VAL A 36 18.15 -23.30 4.21
CA VAL A 36 19.31 -22.83 5.00
C VAL A 36 19.03 -22.95 6.49
N LEU A 37 17.82 -22.58 6.94
CA LEU A 37 17.42 -22.70 8.35
C LEU A 37 17.32 -24.16 8.82
N LYS A 38 17.12 -25.11 7.91
CA LYS A 38 17.10 -26.55 8.20
C LYS A 38 18.49 -27.18 8.19
N GLY A 39 19.53 -26.41 7.81
CA GLY A 39 20.91 -26.89 7.68
C GLY A 39 21.21 -27.57 6.34
N PHE A 40 20.37 -27.36 5.32
CA PHE A 40 20.61 -27.85 3.96
C PHE A 40 21.30 -26.79 3.10
N ASN A 41 22.01 -27.25 2.07
CA ASN A 41 22.66 -26.39 1.08
C ASN A 41 21.68 -26.09 -0.07
N ILE A 42 21.63 -24.83 -0.50
CA ILE A 42 20.80 -24.42 -1.63
C ILE A 42 21.33 -25.09 -2.91
N GLY A 43 20.43 -25.67 -3.70
CA GLY A 43 20.77 -26.31 -4.98
C GLY A 43 21.29 -27.75 -4.86
N GLU A 44 21.38 -28.30 -3.63
CA GLU A 44 21.74 -29.69 -3.39
C GLU A 44 20.53 -30.51 -2.94
N GLY A 45 20.29 -31.65 -3.60
CA GLY A 45 19.21 -32.56 -3.26
C GLY A 45 17.80 -32.04 -3.59
N GLU A 46 16.77 -32.65 -3.00
CA GLU A 46 15.39 -32.19 -3.15
C GLU A 46 15.10 -31.01 -2.21
N GLN A 47 14.37 -30.01 -2.71
CA GLN A 47 13.98 -28.85 -1.91
C GLN A 47 13.09 -29.26 -0.72
N PHE A 48 13.48 -28.86 0.49
CA PHE A 48 12.70 -29.11 1.72
C PHE A 48 11.31 -28.45 1.71
N ILE A 49 11.25 -27.23 1.16
CA ILE A 49 10.02 -26.49 0.87
C ILE A 49 10.11 -26.11 -0.61
N LYS A 50 9.08 -26.43 -1.39
CA LYS A 50 9.00 -26.16 -2.83
C LYS A 50 8.39 -24.78 -3.05
N ALA A 51 9.06 -23.95 -3.85
CA ALA A 51 8.64 -22.57 -4.08
C ALA A 51 7.19 -22.48 -4.61
N ASN A 52 6.82 -23.33 -5.57
CA ASN A 52 5.46 -23.33 -6.11
C ASN A 52 4.48 -24.14 -5.24
N ASP A 53 4.84 -25.38 -4.91
CA ASP A 53 3.88 -26.34 -4.34
C ASP A 53 3.57 -26.08 -2.86
N ASP A 54 4.48 -25.41 -2.15
CA ASP A 54 4.34 -25.09 -0.72
C ASP A 54 4.20 -23.58 -0.49
N VAL A 55 5.12 -22.75 -1.00
CA VAL A 55 5.09 -21.29 -0.72
C VAL A 55 3.98 -20.58 -1.52
N ASN A 56 3.85 -20.90 -2.80
CA ASN A 56 2.81 -20.35 -3.68
C ASN A 56 1.50 -21.17 -3.67
N LYS A 57 1.34 -22.07 -2.70
CA LYS A 57 0.17 -22.94 -2.63
C LYS A 57 -1.10 -22.10 -2.50
N SER A 58 -2.12 -22.44 -3.29
CA SER A 58 -3.41 -21.74 -3.34
C SER A 58 -3.32 -20.28 -3.81
N GLN A 59 -2.26 -19.92 -4.54
CA GLN A 59 -2.04 -18.56 -5.02
C GLN A 59 -1.75 -18.54 -6.53
N SER A 60 -2.00 -17.40 -7.15
CA SER A 60 -1.53 -17.04 -8.48
C SER A 60 -0.72 -15.74 -8.37
N SER A 61 0.22 -15.50 -9.27
CA SER A 61 0.79 -14.15 -9.36
C SER A 61 -0.29 -13.09 -9.62
N ASN A 62 -1.38 -13.49 -10.28
CA ASN A 62 -2.45 -12.59 -10.69
C ASN A 62 -3.22 -12.04 -9.48
N ASP A 63 -3.38 -12.79 -8.39
CA ASP A 63 -4.04 -12.32 -7.17
C ASP A 63 -3.06 -11.97 -6.04
N THR A 64 -1.85 -12.54 -6.03
CA THR A 64 -0.80 -12.19 -5.07
C THR A 64 -0.17 -10.83 -5.35
N PHE A 65 0.13 -10.49 -6.60
CA PHE A 65 0.82 -9.23 -6.91
C PHE A 65 -0.06 -8.00 -6.65
N PRO A 66 -1.34 -7.94 -7.09
CA PRO A 66 -2.24 -6.83 -6.72
C PRO A 66 -2.45 -6.72 -5.20
N THR A 67 -2.51 -7.85 -4.49
CA THR A 67 -2.57 -7.85 -3.02
C THR A 67 -1.33 -7.19 -2.40
N GLY A 68 -0.14 -7.53 -2.90
CA GLY A 68 1.10 -6.88 -2.49
C GLY A 68 1.12 -5.37 -2.80
N MET A 69 0.59 -4.97 -3.96
CA MET A 69 0.45 -3.56 -4.34
C MET A 69 -0.45 -2.80 -3.35
N HIS A 70 -1.63 -3.33 -3.04
CA HIS A 70 -2.57 -2.71 -2.09
C HIS A 70 -1.97 -2.59 -0.69
N ILE A 71 -1.31 -3.65 -0.19
CA ILE A 71 -0.66 -3.64 1.12
C ILE A 71 0.43 -2.55 1.17
N ALA A 72 1.28 -2.49 0.15
CA ALA A 72 2.36 -1.51 0.09
C ALA A 72 1.83 -0.08 0.00
N ALA A 73 0.86 0.17 -0.87
CA ALA A 73 0.25 1.49 -1.06
C ALA A 73 -0.46 1.97 0.21
N TYR A 74 -1.31 1.13 0.81
CA TYR A 74 -2.03 1.45 2.04
C TYR A 74 -1.07 1.81 3.18
N LYS A 75 -0.04 0.99 3.40
CA LYS A 75 0.98 1.27 4.43
C LYS A 75 1.71 2.58 4.15
N ALA A 76 2.13 2.84 2.92
CA ALA A 76 2.81 4.09 2.58
C ALA A 76 1.91 5.32 2.88
N VAL A 77 0.62 5.25 2.52
CA VAL A 77 -0.32 6.33 2.77
C VAL A 77 -0.57 6.55 4.27
N VAL A 78 -0.88 5.48 5.01
CA VAL A 78 -1.30 5.56 6.42
C VAL A 78 -0.11 5.78 7.37
N GLU A 79 1.04 5.17 7.10
CA GLU A 79 2.19 5.22 8.01
C GLU A 79 3.16 6.37 7.71
N VAL A 80 3.16 6.90 6.48
CA VAL A 80 4.11 7.95 6.06
C VAL A 80 3.38 9.22 5.61
N THR A 81 2.54 9.12 4.59
CA THR A 81 1.95 10.29 3.92
C THR A 81 1.01 11.07 4.84
N ILE A 82 0.01 10.41 5.42
CA ILE A 82 -0.97 11.05 6.31
C ILE A 82 -0.28 11.70 7.51
N PRO A 83 0.60 11.02 8.28
CA PRO A 83 1.31 11.64 9.40
C PRO A 83 2.18 12.83 8.97
N GLY A 84 2.84 12.74 7.80
CA GLY A 84 3.65 13.83 7.25
C GLY A 84 2.82 15.07 6.92
N VAL A 85 1.67 14.89 6.27
CA VAL A 85 0.74 15.97 5.92
C VAL A 85 0.08 16.56 7.17
N GLU A 86 -0.29 15.73 8.15
CA GLU A 86 -0.84 16.18 9.44
C GLU A 86 0.17 17.05 10.20
N LYS A 87 1.45 16.65 10.24
CA LYS A 87 2.52 17.45 10.85
C LYS A 87 2.69 18.81 10.18
N LEU A 88 2.66 18.86 8.84
CA LEU A 88 2.72 20.12 8.10
C LEU A 88 1.51 21.00 8.41
N ARG A 89 0.30 20.41 8.37
CA ARG A 89 -0.98 21.07 8.66
C ARG A 89 -0.99 21.67 10.07
N ASP A 90 -0.53 20.94 11.08
CA ASP A 90 -0.45 21.42 12.46
C ASP A 90 0.56 22.56 12.63
N THR A 91 1.71 22.44 11.95
CA THR A 91 2.75 23.49 11.95
C THR A 91 2.20 24.80 11.35
N LEU A 92 1.52 24.71 10.20
CA LEU A 92 0.90 25.86 9.56
C LEU A 92 -0.26 26.42 10.38
N HIS A 93 -1.04 25.57 11.05
CA HIS A 93 -2.10 26.02 11.94
C HIS A 93 -1.55 26.83 13.11
N ALA A 94 -0.49 26.36 13.77
CA ALA A 94 0.18 27.10 14.83
C ALA A 94 0.68 28.48 14.34
N LYS A 95 1.25 28.54 13.12
CA LYS A 95 1.66 29.81 12.51
C LYS A 95 0.49 30.70 12.11
N ALA A 96 -0.63 30.14 11.68
CA ALA A 96 -1.83 30.92 11.41
C ALA A 96 -2.35 31.63 12.67
N VAL A 97 -2.32 30.94 13.82
CA VAL A 97 -2.70 31.53 15.13
C VAL A 97 -1.70 32.60 15.55
N GLU A 98 -0.40 32.31 15.48
CA GLU A 98 0.69 33.24 15.85
C GLU A 98 0.62 34.55 15.05
N PHE A 99 0.30 34.46 13.75
CA PHE A 99 0.29 35.61 12.84
C PHE A 99 -1.09 36.25 12.65
N ASN A 100 -2.07 35.91 13.49
CA ASN A 100 -3.43 36.42 13.34
C ASN A 100 -3.55 37.94 13.58
N THR A 101 -2.54 38.58 14.18
CA THR A 101 -2.51 40.04 14.40
C THR A 101 -1.63 40.78 13.40
N VAL A 102 -0.89 40.07 12.53
CA VAL A 102 0.03 40.67 11.56
C VAL A 102 -0.73 41.05 10.30
N VAL A 103 -1.12 42.31 10.17
CA VAL A 103 -1.81 42.82 8.98
C VAL A 103 -0.85 42.96 7.79
N LYS A 104 -1.26 42.48 6.61
CA LYS A 104 -0.53 42.60 5.34
C LYS A 104 -1.44 43.08 4.21
N ILE A 105 -0.85 43.54 3.12
CA ILE A 105 -1.58 43.83 1.88
C ILE A 105 -2.02 42.53 1.20
N GLY A 106 -3.29 42.45 0.79
CA GLY A 106 -3.78 41.36 -0.05
C GLY A 106 -3.32 41.51 -1.49
N ARG A 107 -3.31 40.41 -2.26
CA ARG A 107 -3.06 40.45 -3.70
C ARG A 107 -4.06 39.62 -4.48
N THR A 108 -4.70 40.23 -5.46
CA THR A 108 -5.55 39.57 -6.46
C THR A 108 -5.03 39.94 -7.83
N HIS A 109 -4.93 38.98 -8.76
CA HIS A 109 -4.23 39.20 -10.04
C HIS A 109 -2.80 39.74 -9.88
N LEU A 110 -2.14 39.40 -8.77
CA LEU A 110 -0.82 39.91 -8.36
C LEU A 110 -0.75 41.44 -8.10
N MET A 111 -1.88 42.15 -8.11
CA MET A 111 -1.97 43.57 -7.79
C MET A 111 -2.43 43.79 -6.35
N ASP A 112 -2.08 44.92 -5.76
CA ASP A 112 -2.46 45.29 -4.39
C ASP A 112 -3.99 45.34 -4.22
N ALA A 113 -4.47 44.81 -3.08
CA ALA A 113 -5.89 44.71 -2.75
C ALA A 113 -6.14 45.14 -1.29
N THR A 114 -7.36 44.89 -0.78
CA THR A 114 -7.70 45.19 0.62
C THR A 114 -6.86 44.33 1.60
N PRO A 115 -6.62 44.82 2.84
CA PRO A 115 -5.81 44.10 3.81
C PRO A 115 -6.46 42.82 4.34
N LEU A 116 -5.62 41.89 4.79
CA LEU A 116 -5.93 40.71 5.58
C LEU A 116 -4.77 40.45 6.56
N THR A 117 -4.94 39.56 7.52
CA THR A 117 -3.84 39.13 8.38
C THR A 117 -3.04 38.01 7.70
N LEU A 118 -1.75 37.91 8.01
CA LEU A 118 -0.94 36.79 7.54
C LEU A 118 -1.49 35.45 8.08
N GLY A 119 -2.08 35.46 9.28
CA GLY A 119 -2.82 34.33 9.83
C GLY A 119 -4.01 33.89 8.95
N GLN A 120 -4.81 34.84 8.45
CA GLN A 120 -5.91 34.55 7.53
C GLN A 120 -5.42 33.91 6.23
N GLU A 121 -4.32 34.38 5.65
CA GLU A 121 -3.72 33.78 4.44
C GLU A 121 -3.29 32.32 4.68
N ILE A 122 -2.54 32.07 5.76
CA ILE A 122 -2.07 30.72 6.10
C ILE A 122 -3.23 29.78 6.44
N SER A 123 -4.33 30.31 7.02
CA SER A 123 -5.53 29.53 7.31
C SER A 123 -6.13 28.89 6.04
N GLY A 124 -5.99 29.55 4.88
CA GLY A 124 -6.36 28.98 3.59
C GLY A 124 -5.55 27.72 3.26
N TYR A 125 -4.24 27.74 3.49
CA TYR A 125 -3.37 26.59 3.25
C TYR A 125 -3.69 25.43 4.21
N VAL A 126 -3.96 25.73 5.48
CA VAL A 126 -4.41 24.74 6.47
C VAL A 126 -5.72 24.07 6.01
N ALA A 127 -6.68 24.86 5.51
CA ALA A 127 -7.92 24.32 4.97
C ALA A 127 -7.69 23.40 3.77
N GLN A 128 -6.81 23.77 2.83
CA GLN A 128 -6.44 22.91 1.70
C GLN A 128 -5.89 21.56 2.18
N LEU A 129 -4.99 21.56 3.17
CA LEU A 129 -4.43 20.32 3.72
C LEU A 129 -5.49 19.47 4.44
N ASN A 130 -6.43 20.09 5.16
CA ASN A 130 -7.55 19.38 5.78
C ASN A 130 -8.43 18.68 4.74
N TYR A 131 -8.76 19.36 3.63
CA TYR A 131 -9.54 18.75 2.55
C TYR A 131 -8.76 17.68 1.80
N GLY A 132 -7.45 17.86 1.58
CA GLY A 132 -6.59 16.83 1.02
C GLY A 132 -6.53 15.57 1.88
N LEU A 133 -6.34 15.72 3.20
CA LEU A 133 -6.40 14.61 4.15
C LEU A 133 -7.75 13.89 4.13
N LYS A 134 -8.86 14.65 4.04
CA LYS A 134 -10.19 14.06 3.94
C LYS A 134 -10.36 13.27 2.66
N ALA A 135 -9.91 13.80 1.52
CA ALA A 135 -10.00 13.13 0.22
C ALA A 135 -9.26 11.79 0.25
N VAL A 136 -7.98 11.78 0.67
CA VAL A 136 -7.17 10.56 0.77
C VAL A 136 -7.79 9.56 1.75
N LYS A 137 -8.27 10.01 2.92
CA LYS A 137 -8.89 9.09 3.91
C LYS A 137 -10.17 8.42 3.38
N ASN A 138 -10.87 9.05 2.43
CA ASN A 138 -12.08 8.47 1.85
C ASN A 138 -11.78 7.31 0.87
N THR A 139 -10.58 7.23 0.31
CA THR A 139 -10.20 6.16 -0.65
C THR A 139 -9.73 4.89 0.05
N LEU A 140 -9.34 4.99 1.33
CA LEU A 140 -8.72 3.91 2.09
C LEU A 140 -9.59 2.65 2.22
N ALA A 141 -10.92 2.78 2.20
CA ALA A 141 -11.81 1.63 2.27
C ALA A 141 -11.59 0.70 1.06
N HIS A 142 -11.65 1.25 -0.15
CA HIS A 142 -11.42 0.48 -1.38
C HIS A 142 -9.98 -0.02 -1.48
N LEU A 143 -9.00 0.77 -1.06
CA LEU A 143 -7.59 0.36 -1.06
C LEU A 143 -7.29 -0.79 -0.08
N SER A 144 -8.12 -0.97 0.97
CA SER A 144 -7.98 -2.06 1.94
C SER A 144 -8.53 -3.40 1.46
N GLU A 145 -9.23 -3.42 0.32
CA GLU A 145 -9.70 -4.66 -0.29
C GLU A 145 -8.57 -5.36 -1.04
N VAL A 146 -8.38 -6.66 -0.79
CA VAL A 146 -7.30 -7.45 -1.41
C VAL A 146 -7.82 -8.54 -2.35
N ALA A 147 -7.09 -8.78 -3.44
CA ALA A 147 -7.46 -9.70 -4.50
C ALA A 147 -7.21 -11.19 -4.16
N LEU A 148 -6.35 -11.47 -3.18
CA LEU A 148 -5.89 -12.82 -2.85
C LEU A 148 -7.05 -13.79 -2.62
N GLY A 149 -6.96 -14.96 -3.25
CA GLY A 149 -8.04 -15.93 -3.33
C GLY A 149 -8.85 -15.86 -4.63
N GLY A 150 -8.67 -14.82 -5.45
CA GLY A 150 -9.21 -14.75 -6.82
C GLY A 150 -8.50 -15.71 -7.80
N THR A 151 -7.27 -16.13 -7.49
CA THR A 151 -6.40 -17.00 -8.30
C THR A 151 -6.16 -16.46 -9.71
N ALA A 152 -6.17 -17.32 -10.73
CA ALA A 152 -5.74 -16.96 -12.08
C ALA A 152 -6.64 -15.92 -12.77
N VAL A 153 -7.96 -16.00 -12.56
CA VAL A 153 -8.96 -15.23 -13.33
C VAL A 153 -10.15 -14.72 -12.49
N GLY A 154 -10.07 -14.81 -11.16
CA GLY A 154 -11.10 -14.30 -10.24
C GLY A 154 -12.10 -15.34 -9.74
N THR A 155 -12.03 -16.59 -10.20
CA THR A 155 -12.99 -17.64 -9.82
C THR A 155 -12.67 -18.35 -8.50
N GLY A 156 -11.45 -18.19 -7.97
CA GLY A 156 -10.99 -18.97 -6.82
C GLY A 156 -10.69 -20.44 -7.12
N LEU A 157 -10.49 -20.82 -8.38
CA LEU A 157 -10.13 -22.20 -8.69
C LEU A 157 -8.74 -22.55 -8.11
N ASN A 158 -8.65 -23.69 -7.42
CA ASN A 158 -7.46 -24.19 -6.69
C ASN A 158 -7.19 -23.52 -5.33
N THR A 159 -8.15 -22.77 -4.78
CA THR A 159 -8.15 -22.39 -3.36
C THR A 159 -9.18 -23.23 -2.58
N PRO A 160 -8.93 -23.52 -1.30
CA PRO A 160 -9.96 -24.06 -0.40
C PRO A 160 -11.06 -23.03 -0.13
N ASP A 161 -12.27 -23.50 0.17
CA ASP A 161 -13.38 -22.65 0.59
C ASP A 161 -12.99 -21.81 1.83
N GLY A 162 -13.26 -20.50 1.78
CA GLY A 162 -12.95 -19.55 2.84
C GLY A 162 -11.48 -19.12 2.94
N TYR A 163 -10.62 -19.56 2.01
CA TYR A 163 -9.20 -19.15 1.97
C TYR A 163 -9.03 -17.64 1.88
N ASP A 164 -9.81 -16.97 1.04
CA ASP A 164 -9.73 -15.53 0.76
C ASP A 164 -10.05 -14.67 1.99
N VAL A 165 -11.11 -15.02 2.72
CA VAL A 165 -11.46 -14.39 4.00
C VAL A 165 -10.36 -14.66 5.03
N LYS A 166 -9.92 -15.91 5.17
CA LYS A 166 -8.94 -16.30 6.19
C LYS A 166 -7.58 -15.64 5.98
N VAL A 167 -7.11 -15.56 4.74
CA VAL A 167 -5.81 -14.93 4.45
C VAL A 167 -5.87 -13.42 4.65
N ALA A 168 -7.00 -12.76 4.32
CA ALA A 168 -7.21 -11.35 4.62
C ALA A 168 -7.20 -11.07 6.13
N GLU A 169 -7.82 -11.93 6.95
CA GLU A 169 -7.75 -11.84 8.42
C GLU A 169 -6.30 -11.89 8.93
N TYR A 170 -5.49 -12.84 8.42
CA TYR A 170 -4.08 -12.94 8.81
C TYR A 170 -3.26 -11.71 8.37
N ILE A 171 -3.53 -11.18 7.17
CA ILE A 171 -2.90 -9.95 6.69
C ILE A 171 -3.27 -8.77 7.61
N ALA A 172 -4.54 -8.64 7.97
CA ALA A 172 -5.02 -7.59 8.87
C ALA A 172 -4.39 -7.70 10.26
N GLU A 173 -4.38 -8.90 10.86
CA GLU A 173 -3.76 -9.17 12.17
C GLU A 173 -2.25 -8.84 12.16
N PHE A 174 -1.53 -9.31 11.14
CA PHE A 174 -0.08 -9.12 11.05
C PHE A 174 0.32 -7.66 10.81
N THR A 175 -0.46 -6.94 10.01
CA THR A 175 -0.15 -5.55 9.65
C THR A 175 -0.72 -4.53 10.63
N GLY A 176 -1.76 -4.89 11.37
CA GLY A 176 -2.53 -3.96 12.22
C GLY A 176 -3.48 -3.05 11.42
N HIS A 177 -3.68 -3.30 10.13
CA HIS A 177 -4.51 -2.50 9.22
C HIS A 177 -5.78 -3.25 8.82
N PRO A 178 -6.86 -2.55 8.43
CA PRO A 178 -8.19 -3.14 8.23
C PRO A 178 -8.34 -3.82 6.85
N PHE A 179 -7.37 -4.66 6.45
CA PHE A 179 -7.47 -5.37 5.18
C PHE A 179 -8.62 -6.38 5.20
N VAL A 180 -9.37 -6.43 4.10
CA VAL A 180 -10.49 -7.34 3.90
C VAL A 180 -10.42 -7.96 2.51
N THR A 181 -11.07 -9.10 2.32
CA THR A 181 -11.15 -9.70 0.99
C THR A 181 -12.04 -8.86 0.08
N ALA A 182 -11.63 -8.63 -1.17
CA ALA A 182 -12.42 -7.84 -2.12
C ALA A 182 -13.77 -8.53 -2.42
N GLU A 183 -14.85 -7.74 -2.49
CA GLU A 183 -16.19 -8.27 -2.74
C GLU A 183 -16.30 -8.92 -4.13
N ASN A 184 -15.60 -8.37 -5.12
CA ASN A 184 -15.56 -8.88 -6.49
C ASN A 184 -14.12 -9.12 -6.96
N LYS A 185 -13.73 -10.39 -7.05
CA LYS A 185 -12.38 -10.78 -7.49
C LYS A 185 -12.12 -10.54 -8.99
N PHE A 186 -13.14 -10.33 -9.81
CA PHE A 186 -12.92 -10.01 -11.23
C PHE A 186 -12.50 -8.55 -11.39
N GLU A 187 -13.14 -7.64 -10.67
CA GLU A 187 -12.76 -6.22 -10.62
C GLU A 187 -11.34 -6.08 -10.08
N ALA A 188 -11.05 -6.69 -8.93
CA ALA A 188 -9.75 -6.59 -8.25
C ALA A 188 -8.55 -7.13 -9.06
N LEU A 189 -8.83 -7.91 -10.12
CA LEU A 189 -7.82 -8.44 -11.04
C LEU A 189 -7.78 -7.72 -12.39
N ALA A 190 -8.93 -7.27 -12.90
CA ALA A 190 -9.04 -6.67 -14.22
C ALA A 190 -8.77 -5.16 -14.22
N ALA A 191 -8.92 -4.51 -13.06
CA ALA A 191 -8.72 -3.09 -12.85
C ALA A 191 -7.92 -2.82 -11.58
N HIS A 192 -7.43 -1.59 -11.47
CA HIS A 192 -6.73 -1.09 -10.28
C HIS A 192 -7.30 0.27 -9.88
N ASP A 193 -8.62 0.40 -9.90
CA ASP A 193 -9.32 1.67 -9.71
C ASP A 193 -9.10 2.22 -8.29
N ALA A 194 -8.99 1.34 -7.28
CA ALA A 194 -8.60 1.71 -5.91
C ALA A 194 -7.26 2.46 -5.85
N ILE A 195 -6.30 2.09 -6.69
CA ILE A 195 -4.98 2.72 -6.77
C ILE A 195 -5.05 4.02 -7.57
N VAL A 196 -5.86 4.07 -8.63
CA VAL A 196 -6.05 5.30 -9.44
C VAL A 196 -6.73 6.41 -8.62
N GLU A 197 -7.65 6.05 -7.72
CA GLU A 197 -8.38 7.01 -6.90
C GLU A 197 -7.55 7.57 -5.72
N THR A 198 -6.56 6.83 -5.22
CA THR A 198 -5.77 7.15 -4.02
C THR A 198 -4.58 8.06 -4.30
#